data_AF-A0A1V8UWU6-F1
#
_entry.id   AF-A0A1V8UWU6-F1
#
_cell.length_a   1.000
_cell.length_b   1.000
_cell.length_c   1.000
_cell.angle_alpha   90.00
_cell.angle_beta   90.00
_cell.angle_gamma   90.00
#
_symmetry.space_group_name_H-M   'P 1'
#
loop_
_entity.id
_entity.type
_entity.pdbx_description
1 polymer ?
#
loop_
_entity_poly.entity_id
_entity_poly.type
_entity_poly.pdbx_seq_one_letter_code
_entity_poly.pdbx_strand_id
1 'polypeptide(L)'
;MLHHMAPRYDRDEASPSLSEPKVTKRERKIQLTYDLPHRIRCAAIYPISAPNGSTVILYGHDRGLRVLWRGGRRIKAASRPPPPANNANDVIMIDDSDDEPAAPPPAPTVEFENDEEELDEETPYQSIVQEMDIVLGSPVLHLAIPSLPPDAKQRLELKDTIVVTICTSNGEVSLLKIPLAPPRDSQESGRTLGDRRFRMQAGKALVRGLAMKLVPHGSETTSSSSRNAPSEELLIAAVSDALFLWRVPIQYERFKLSRATQQTVPLLHRAVSLSFLPSASSTKLLLTDVSGTARIYDPSALVNLPERFTEAILPSDIGTWVFAYHAPYHSSPSGSGTAIGPLARKKLLATAWVLEGRAIFALLEDGQWGIWDSSGATQSTKKINDFAVDGYLTTAPTAELQNTLQPRKALSKLNPMTPNTRKLKSEALFTGPTATPGNVARGGIAVSSTNTANGQAVESVVLWFNGDLYTIPNMQLFWQRSTNATNAAGTGTLGNSHAPGLTHMPSIPMLNESITSISQFLPSSASNSLGQMNTTRDLLLSAEHRFIIQQSTATSAGKQGVGRQLFASQANAAAAPVTKERDRKLLGTGDLDLNGVDRMLDSMARDDRPRKVGFAA
;
A
#
# COMPACT_ATOMS: atom_id res chain seq x y z
N MET A 1 -19.83 -16.27 57.18
CA MET A 1 -18.52 -15.58 57.10
C MET A 1 -17.66 -16.26 56.05
N LEU A 2 -17.60 -15.69 54.85
CA LEU A 2 -16.51 -15.78 53.85
C LEU A 2 -17.04 -15.14 52.56
N HIS A 3 -16.91 -13.81 52.49
CA HIS A 3 -17.14 -13.06 51.27
C HIS A 3 -15.92 -13.23 50.36
N HIS A 4 -16.11 -13.84 49.20
CA HIS A 4 -15.15 -13.77 48.11
C HIS A 4 -15.20 -12.37 47.49
N MET A 5 -14.17 -11.57 47.78
CA MET A 5 -13.85 -10.35 47.02
C MET A 5 -13.40 -10.76 45.62
N ALA A 6 -14.18 -10.38 44.60
CA ALA A 6 -13.71 -10.30 43.23
C ALA A 6 -12.89 -9.00 43.07
N PRO A 7 -11.75 -9.02 42.37
CA PRO A 7 -10.99 -7.81 42.12
C PRO A 7 -11.77 -6.91 41.15
N ARG A 8 -12.14 -5.72 41.61
CA ARG A 8 -12.54 -4.61 40.74
C ARG A 8 -11.34 -4.26 39.88
N TYR A 9 -11.41 -4.57 38.59
CA TYR A 9 -10.52 -3.97 37.60
C TYR A 9 -10.96 -2.53 37.44
N ASP A 10 -10.13 -1.60 37.92
CA ASP A 10 -10.22 -0.18 37.59
C ASP A 10 -10.14 -0.04 36.06
N ARG A 11 -11.28 0.26 35.45
CA ARG A 11 -11.35 0.88 34.13
C ARG A 11 -10.99 2.34 34.36
N ASP A 12 -9.77 2.75 34.03
CA ASP A 12 -9.40 4.12 33.61
C ASP A 12 -7.87 4.30 33.47
N GLU A 13 -7.15 3.33 32.88
CA GLU A 13 -5.82 3.63 32.32
C GLU A 13 -5.99 4.03 30.84
N ALA A 14 -6.08 5.34 30.60
CA ALA A 14 -5.89 5.89 29.26
C ALA A 14 -4.52 5.42 28.75
N SER A 15 -4.50 4.76 27.59
CA SER A 15 -3.25 4.34 26.97
C SER A 15 -2.35 5.57 26.77
N PRO A 16 -1.06 5.50 27.15
CA PRO A 16 -0.16 6.65 27.02
C PRO A 16 -0.09 7.09 25.55
N SER A 17 -0.09 8.41 25.36
CA SER A 17 0.03 9.02 24.05
C SER A 17 1.37 8.66 23.41
N LEU A 18 1.40 8.61 22.09
CA LEU A 18 2.63 8.28 21.36
C LEU A 18 3.75 9.28 21.69
N SER A 19 4.94 8.80 22.04
CA SER A 19 6.10 9.65 22.30
C SER A 19 6.65 10.27 21.01
N GLU A 20 7.40 11.36 21.13
CA GLU A 20 8.12 11.95 20.00
C GLU A 20 9.05 10.94 19.31
N PRO A 21 9.17 11.01 17.97
CA PRO A 21 10.01 10.07 17.23
C PRO A 21 11.48 10.32 17.49
N LYS A 22 12.24 9.23 17.58
CA LYS A 22 13.70 9.27 17.43
C LYS A 22 14.03 9.49 15.95
N VAL A 23 14.61 10.65 15.64
CA VAL A 23 14.95 11.05 14.27
C VAL A 23 16.40 10.71 13.97
N THR A 24 16.64 9.95 12.91
CA THR A 24 17.98 9.70 12.38
C THR A 24 18.03 10.17 10.93
N LYS A 25 18.89 11.15 10.62
CA LYS A 25 19.13 11.62 9.26
C LYS A 25 20.32 10.83 8.67
N ARG A 26 20.12 10.12 7.56
CA ARG A 26 21.18 9.41 6.82
C ARG A 26 21.13 9.81 5.36
N GLU A 27 22.18 10.48 4.88
CA GLU A 27 22.31 10.94 3.49
C GLU A 27 21.07 11.73 3.01
N ARG A 28 20.29 11.14 2.09
CA ARG A 28 19.04 11.68 1.52
C ARG A 28 17.78 11.03 2.09
N LYS A 29 17.88 10.41 3.26
CA LYS A 29 16.76 9.75 3.93
C LYS A 29 16.66 10.16 5.40
N ILE A 30 15.43 10.34 5.86
CA ILE A 30 15.10 10.52 7.27
C ILE A 30 14.44 9.25 7.75
N GLN A 31 14.88 8.77 8.90
CA GLN A 31 14.27 7.67 9.61
C GLN A 31 13.64 8.22 10.89
N LEU A 32 12.33 8.01 11.05
CA LEU A 32 11.58 8.31 12.25
C LEU A 32 11.27 6.99 12.95
N THR A 33 11.73 6.81 14.18
CA THR A 33 11.48 5.60 14.96
C THR A 33 10.60 5.94 16.15
N TYR A 34 9.44 5.29 16.24
CA TYR A 34 8.50 5.44 17.34
C TYR A 34 8.56 4.16 18.18
N ASP A 35 8.99 4.29 19.43
CA ASP A 35 8.99 3.18 20.38
C ASP A 35 7.59 3.08 21.03
N LEU A 36 7.05 1.87 21.11
CA LEU A 36 5.72 1.61 21.63
C LEU A 36 5.77 0.76 22.90
N PRO A 37 4.84 0.97 23.86
CA PRO A 37 4.76 0.17 25.07
C PRO A 37 4.11 -1.21 24.86
N HIS A 38 3.53 -1.46 23.68
CA HIS A 38 2.80 -2.68 23.34
C HIS A 38 3.34 -3.32 22.07
N ARG A 39 3.10 -4.63 21.91
CA ARG A 39 3.55 -5.35 20.72
C ARG A 39 2.64 -5.08 19.53
N ILE A 40 3.23 -4.74 18.39
CA ILE A 40 2.58 -4.64 17.08
C ILE A 40 2.60 -6.01 16.41
N ARG A 41 1.50 -6.38 15.77
CA ARG A 41 1.38 -7.65 15.00
C ARG A 41 1.26 -7.43 13.50
N CYS A 42 0.61 -6.34 13.12
CA CYS A 42 0.38 -5.98 11.73
C CYS A 42 0.13 -4.48 11.63
N ALA A 43 0.54 -3.85 10.54
CA ALA A 43 0.22 -2.48 10.20
C ALA A 43 -0.07 -2.32 8.71
N ALA A 44 -0.89 -1.33 8.36
CA ALA A 44 -1.21 -0.95 7.00
C ALA A 44 -1.46 0.55 6.88
N ILE A 45 -1.23 1.10 5.69
CA ILE A 45 -1.54 2.50 5.35
C ILE A 45 -2.89 2.51 4.62
N TYR A 46 -3.86 3.28 5.11
CA TYR A 46 -5.15 3.39 4.44
C TYR A 46 -4.98 4.08 3.08
N PRO A 47 -5.63 3.60 2.00
CA PRO A 47 -5.37 4.05 0.64
C PRO A 47 -5.94 5.45 0.31
N ILE A 48 -6.82 5.98 1.16
CA ILE A 48 -7.45 7.31 1.00
C ILE A 48 -6.93 8.23 2.10
N SER A 49 -6.46 9.42 1.73
CA SER A 49 -6.09 10.46 2.69
C SER A 49 -7.31 11.04 3.38
N ALA A 50 -7.17 11.45 4.64
CA ALA A 50 -8.24 12.08 5.38
C ALA A 50 -8.61 13.46 4.80
N PRO A 51 -9.82 14.00 5.11
CA PRO A 51 -10.27 15.30 4.58
C PRO A 51 -9.35 16.48 4.88
N ASN A 52 -8.57 16.38 5.96
CA ASN A 52 -7.55 17.35 6.33
C ASN A 52 -6.19 17.15 5.62
N GLY A 53 -6.08 16.16 4.73
CA GLY A 53 -4.84 15.81 4.02
C GLY A 53 -3.95 14.80 4.74
N SER A 54 -4.30 14.34 5.95
CA SER A 54 -3.48 13.36 6.68
C SER A 54 -3.44 12.02 5.98
N THR A 55 -2.29 11.35 6.05
CA THR A 55 -2.19 9.92 5.77
C THR A 55 -2.63 9.12 6.98
N VAL A 56 -3.49 8.12 6.79
CA VAL A 56 -3.98 7.29 7.91
C VAL A 56 -3.17 6.00 7.99
N ILE A 57 -2.61 5.73 9.17
CA ILE A 57 -1.87 4.51 9.48
C ILE A 57 -2.69 3.71 10.49
N LEU A 58 -2.91 2.42 10.22
CA LEU A 58 -3.58 1.51 11.14
C LEU A 58 -2.60 0.42 11.59
N TYR A 59 -2.61 0.08 12.88
CA TYR A 59 -1.84 -1.06 13.36
C TYR A 59 -2.56 -1.83 14.47
N GLY A 60 -2.47 -3.16 14.39
CA GLY A 60 -2.99 -4.08 15.39
C GLY A 60 -1.98 -4.31 16.51
N HIS A 61 -2.45 -4.26 17.75
CA HIS A 61 -1.66 -4.47 18.96
C HIS A 61 -2.31 -5.49 19.90
N ASP A 62 -1.66 -5.78 21.03
CA ASP A 62 -2.09 -6.82 21.97
C ASP A 62 -3.45 -6.54 22.65
N ARG A 63 -3.93 -5.29 22.68
CA ARG A 63 -5.22 -4.92 23.30
C ARG A 63 -6.28 -4.51 22.27
N GLY A 64 -5.91 -4.33 21.01
CA GLY A 64 -6.84 -3.91 19.97
C GLY A 64 -6.18 -3.32 18.72
N LEU A 65 -6.77 -2.23 18.22
CA LEU A 65 -6.38 -1.56 16.98
C LEU A 65 -6.09 -0.09 17.29
N ARG A 66 -5.00 0.47 16.75
CA ARG A 66 -4.77 1.93 16.81
C ARG A 66 -4.79 2.53 15.41
N VAL A 67 -5.35 3.73 15.30
CA VAL A 67 -5.41 4.56 14.09
C VAL A 67 -4.65 5.84 14.34
N LEU A 68 -3.75 6.19 13.43
CA LEU A 68 -2.91 7.39 13.48
C LEU A 68 -3.17 8.25 12.24
N TRP A 69 -3.36 9.56 12.43
CA TRP A 69 -3.42 10.54 11.35
C TRP A 69 -2.10 11.30 11.30
N ARG A 70 -1.37 11.15 10.20
CA ARG A 70 -0.02 11.70 10.02
C ARG A 70 -0.02 12.81 8.95
N GLY A 71 0.56 13.95 9.28
CA GLY A 71 0.58 15.16 8.45
C GLY A 71 -0.81 15.78 8.27
N GLY A 72 -0.96 16.69 7.31
CA GLY A 72 -2.22 17.39 7.05
C GLY A 72 -2.50 18.55 8.00
N ARG A 73 -3.67 19.17 7.83
CA ARG A 73 -4.11 20.35 8.59
C ARG A 73 -4.66 19.94 9.96
N ARG A 74 -4.33 20.69 11.01
CA ARG A 74 -4.83 20.42 12.36
C ARG A 74 -6.29 20.88 12.49
N ILE A 75 -7.01 20.30 13.45
CA ILE A 75 -8.37 20.75 13.78
C ILE A 75 -8.24 22.12 14.44
N LYS A 76 -8.97 23.11 13.94
CA LYS A 76 -8.98 24.45 14.52
C LYS A 76 -9.55 24.36 15.94
N ALA A 77 -8.73 24.63 16.95
CA ALA A 77 -9.21 24.72 18.32
C ALA A 77 -10.31 25.79 18.38
N ALA A 78 -11.43 25.48 19.04
CA ALA A 78 -12.47 26.47 19.27
C ALA A 78 -11.83 27.69 19.95
N SER A 79 -11.90 28.85 19.30
CA SER A 79 -11.28 30.07 19.83
C SER A 79 -11.78 30.29 21.25
N ARG A 80 -10.85 30.33 22.21
CA ARG A 80 -11.16 30.74 23.58
C ARG A 80 -11.89 32.08 23.50
N PRO A 81 -13.09 32.22 24.10
CA PRO A 81 -13.77 33.50 24.09
C PRO A 81 -12.83 34.55 24.70
N PRO A 82 -12.74 35.75 24.10
CA PRO A 82 -11.94 36.82 24.68
C PRO A 82 -12.35 37.03 26.14
N PRO A 83 -11.40 37.35 27.05
CA PRO A 83 -11.74 37.61 28.44
C PRO A 83 -12.84 38.68 28.51
N PRO A 84 -13.85 38.53 29.39
CA PRO A 84 -14.96 39.46 29.44
C PRO A 84 -14.42 40.86 29.72
N ALA A 85 -14.54 41.73 28.73
CA ALA A 85 -14.39 43.16 28.94
C ALA A 85 -15.58 43.61 29.79
N ASN A 86 -15.32 43.88 31.06
CA ASN A 86 -16.22 44.64 31.92
C ASN A 86 -16.63 45.91 31.16
N ASN A 87 -17.90 46.02 30.79
CA ASN A 87 -18.62 47.28 30.73
C ASN A 87 -20.11 46.99 30.82
N ALA A 88 -20.67 47.38 31.97
CA ALA A 88 -22.09 47.48 32.19
C ALA A 88 -22.72 48.39 31.14
N ASN A 89 -23.81 47.93 30.52
CA ASN A 89 -25.04 48.70 30.47
C ASN A 89 -26.20 47.78 30.09
N ASP A 90 -27.15 47.80 31.00
CA ASP A 90 -28.42 47.08 31.03
C ASP A 90 -29.37 47.72 30.00
N VAL A 91 -29.75 46.98 28.97
CA VAL A 91 -30.85 47.34 28.07
C VAL A 91 -31.70 46.09 27.87
N ILE A 92 -32.83 46.08 28.56
CA ILE A 92 -33.91 45.12 28.42
C ILE A 92 -34.56 45.36 27.04
N MET A 93 -34.31 44.47 26.08
CA MET A 93 -35.10 44.37 24.85
C MET A 93 -36.19 43.33 25.09
N ILE A 94 -37.42 43.80 25.13
CA ILE A 94 -38.64 43.00 25.14
C ILE A 94 -38.73 42.36 23.75
N ASP A 95 -38.64 41.03 23.67
CA ASP A 95 -38.90 40.30 22.43
C ASP A 95 -40.33 39.73 22.51
N ASP A 96 -41.16 40.24 21.61
CA ASP A 96 -42.55 39.86 21.40
C ASP A 96 -42.59 39.08 20.07
N SER A 97 -43.33 37.99 20.06
CA SER A 97 -43.76 37.20 18.89
C SER A 97 -42.86 36.09 18.29
N ASP A 98 -43.49 34.92 18.31
CA ASP A 98 -43.67 33.93 17.24
C ASP A 98 -42.92 32.59 17.36
N ASP A 99 -43.75 31.56 17.47
CA ASP A 99 -43.44 30.16 17.78
C ASP A 99 -43.40 29.38 16.45
N GLU A 100 -42.27 29.44 15.74
CA GLU A 100 -41.94 28.47 14.71
C GLU A 100 -40.88 27.48 15.24
N PRO A 101 -41.07 26.16 15.10
CA PRO A 101 -40.08 25.19 15.53
C PRO A 101 -38.83 25.32 14.66
N ALA A 102 -37.79 25.91 15.22
CA ALA A 102 -36.48 26.00 14.61
C ALA A 102 -36.02 24.62 14.13
N ALA A 103 -35.70 24.52 12.84
CA ALA A 103 -35.06 23.35 12.27
C ALA A 103 -33.82 22.99 13.13
N PRO A 104 -33.57 21.71 13.41
CA PRO A 104 -32.43 21.31 14.23
C PRO A 104 -31.14 21.90 13.63
N PRO A 105 -30.25 22.48 14.45
CA PRO A 105 -29.04 23.11 13.96
C PRO A 105 -28.23 22.11 13.12
N PRO A 106 -27.68 22.53 11.97
CA PRO A 106 -26.84 21.66 11.16
C PRO A 106 -25.69 21.13 12.01
N ALA A 107 -25.42 19.83 11.91
CA ALA A 107 -24.33 19.18 12.63
C ALA A 107 -23.03 19.98 12.41
N PRO A 108 -22.22 20.23 13.46
CA PRO A 108 -21.08 21.13 13.38
C PRO A 108 -20.05 20.58 12.39
N THR A 109 -19.91 21.20 11.23
CA THR A 109 -18.83 20.95 10.28
C THR A 109 -17.48 21.17 10.98
N VAL A 110 -16.59 20.18 10.90
CA VAL A 110 -15.23 20.29 11.44
C VAL A 110 -14.44 21.27 10.58
N GLU A 111 -14.10 22.43 11.15
CA GLU A 111 -13.21 23.40 10.50
C GLU A 111 -11.75 23.01 10.75
N PHE A 112 -10.95 23.02 9.68
CA PHE A 112 -9.51 22.80 9.73
C PHE A 112 -8.79 24.14 9.62
N GLU A 113 -7.55 24.20 10.11
CA GLU A 113 -6.68 25.35 9.90
C GLU A 113 -6.53 25.65 8.39
N ASN A 114 -6.41 26.93 8.02
CA ASN A 114 -6.36 27.32 6.61
C ASN A 114 -5.02 26.94 5.95
N ASP A 115 -3.95 26.88 6.72
CA ASP A 115 -2.60 26.66 6.24
C ASP A 115 -2.16 25.20 6.53
N GLU A 116 -1.50 24.57 5.56
CA GLU A 116 -0.83 23.29 5.79
C GLU A 116 0.40 23.51 6.69
N GLU A 117 0.74 22.53 7.54
CA GLU A 117 1.93 22.60 8.41
C GLU A 117 3.18 22.86 7.54
N GLU A 118 3.71 24.09 7.58
CA GLU A 118 4.97 24.42 6.96
C GLU A 118 6.05 23.54 7.60
N LEU A 119 6.66 22.68 6.79
CA LEU A 119 7.71 21.80 7.26
C LEU A 119 8.92 22.65 7.63
N ASP A 120 9.17 22.78 8.92
CA ASP A 120 10.37 23.41 9.48
C ASP A 120 11.62 22.75 8.86
N GLU A 121 12.61 23.58 8.47
CA GLU A 121 13.90 23.11 7.96
C GLU A 121 14.63 22.23 8.99
N GLU A 122 14.39 22.45 10.30
CA GLU A 122 14.96 21.65 11.38
C GLU A 122 14.25 20.31 11.57
N THR A 123 12.91 20.28 11.43
CA THR A 123 12.05 19.09 11.43
C THR A 123 11.34 18.86 10.08
N PRO A 124 12.07 18.44 9.03
CA PRO A 124 11.51 18.26 7.68
C PRO A 124 10.77 16.91 7.56
N TYR A 125 9.89 16.61 8.52
CA TYR A 125 9.07 15.42 8.57
C TYR A 125 7.68 15.72 9.12
N GLN A 126 6.67 15.00 8.63
CA GLN A 126 5.29 15.19 9.08
C GLN A 126 5.07 14.57 10.45
N SER A 127 4.46 15.36 11.34
CA SER A 127 4.06 14.96 12.68
C SER A 127 2.81 14.06 12.67
N ILE A 128 2.52 13.40 13.78
CA ILE A 128 1.24 12.70 14.00
C ILE A 128 0.29 13.70 14.63
N VAL A 129 -0.77 14.04 13.91
CA VAL A 129 -1.72 15.10 14.29
C VAL A 129 -2.74 14.59 15.29
N GLN A 130 -3.20 13.34 15.12
CA GLN A 130 -4.20 12.73 15.99
C GLN A 130 -3.97 11.22 16.08
N GLU A 131 -4.35 10.65 17.22
CA GLU A 131 -4.42 9.21 17.43
C GLU A 131 -5.77 8.78 17.98
N MET A 132 -6.15 7.53 17.70
CA MET A 132 -7.36 6.91 18.19
C MET A 132 -7.08 5.44 18.51
N ASP A 133 -7.27 5.06 19.77
CA ASP A 133 -7.12 3.67 20.21
C ASP A 133 -8.47 2.98 20.35
N ILE A 134 -8.59 1.81 19.72
CA ILE A 134 -9.77 0.96 19.71
C ILE A 134 -9.46 -0.27 20.57
N VAL A 135 -9.98 -0.28 21.79
CA VAL A 135 -9.79 -1.38 22.73
C VAL A 135 -10.78 -2.51 22.41
N LEU A 136 -10.25 -3.66 22.00
CA LEU A 136 -11.05 -4.84 21.66
C LEU A 136 -10.97 -5.92 22.75
N GLY A 137 -10.02 -5.80 23.68
CA GLY A 137 -9.78 -6.79 24.75
C GLY A 137 -9.09 -8.07 24.28
N SER A 138 -8.67 -8.14 23.01
CA SER A 138 -7.91 -9.26 22.45
C SER A 138 -6.86 -8.73 21.46
N PRO A 139 -5.69 -9.39 21.36
CA PRO A 139 -4.70 -9.09 20.33
C PRO A 139 -5.30 -9.15 18.93
N VAL A 140 -5.01 -8.13 18.11
CA VAL A 140 -5.31 -8.14 16.66
C VAL A 140 -4.13 -8.79 15.94
N LEU A 141 -4.36 -9.91 15.27
CA LEU A 141 -3.33 -10.70 14.60
C LEU A 141 -3.16 -10.33 13.13
N HIS A 142 -4.27 -10.04 12.46
CA HIS A 142 -4.30 -9.70 11.04
C HIS A 142 -5.21 -8.50 10.81
N LEU A 143 -4.84 -7.68 9.85
CA LEU A 143 -5.57 -6.50 9.42
C LEU A 143 -5.59 -6.45 7.90
N ALA A 144 -6.74 -6.15 7.32
CA ALA A 144 -6.93 -5.97 5.89
C ALA A 144 -7.69 -4.68 5.60
N ILE A 145 -7.11 -3.89 4.71
CA ILE A 145 -7.72 -2.69 4.11
C ILE A 145 -8.25 -3.04 2.71
N PRO A 146 -9.26 -2.33 2.19
CA PRO A 146 -9.87 -2.69 0.93
C PRO A 146 -8.90 -2.34 -0.21
N SER A 147 -8.65 -3.31 -1.11
CA SER A 147 -8.10 -2.98 -2.42
C SER A 147 -9.13 -2.14 -3.18
N LEU A 148 -8.75 -0.90 -3.51
CA LEU A 148 -9.62 0.06 -4.15
C LEU A 148 -9.32 0.16 -5.66
N PRO A 149 -10.36 0.16 -6.53
CA PRO A 149 -10.16 0.50 -7.93
C PRO A 149 -9.69 1.96 -8.09
N PRO A 150 -9.04 2.33 -9.21
CA PRO A 150 -8.54 3.69 -9.46
C PRO A 150 -9.59 4.79 -9.24
N ASP A 151 -10.84 4.52 -9.61
CA ASP A 151 -11.94 5.48 -9.53
C ASP A 151 -12.61 5.54 -8.14
N ALA A 152 -12.17 4.73 -7.19
CA ALA A 152 -12.76 4.66 -5.85
C ALA A 152 -12.68 5.99 -5.10
N LYS A 153 -11.67 6.84 -5.40
CA LYS A 153 -11.51 8.16 -4.76
C LYS A 153 -12.68 9.10 -5.02
N GLN A 154 -13.45 8.88 -6.10
CA GLN A 154 -14.58 9.73 -6.44
C GLN A 154 -15.89 9.30 -5.75
N ARG A 155 -15.90 8.13 -5.09
CA ARG A 155 -17.13 7.50 -4.59
C ARG A 155 -17.50 8.00 -3.21
N LEU A 156 -18.78 8.34 -3.02
CA LEU A 156 -19.26 9.05 -1.83
C LEU A 156 -19.06 8.26 -0.54
N GLU A 157 -19.28 6.93 -0.53
CA GLU A 157 -19.30 6.17 0.73
C GLU A 157 -17.93 6.01 1.41
N LEU A 158 -16.83 6.10 0.66
CA LEU A 158 -15.46 6.00 1.17
C LEU A 158 -14.81 7.37 1.47
N LYS A 159 -15.49 8.48 1.18
CA LYS A 159 -14.94 9.83 1.44
C LYS A 159 -14.85 10.16 2.92
N ASP A 160 -15.77 9.64 3.72
CA ASP A 160 -15.88 10.02 5.14
C ASP A 160 -15.62 8.87 6.11
N THR A 161 -15.33 7.67 5.58
CA THR A 161 -15.25 6.45 6.38
C THR A 161 -14.04 5.59 6.03
N ILE A 162 -13.31 5.21 7.07
CA ILE A 162 -12.35 4.10 7.06
C ILE A 162 -13.11 2.79 7.24
N VAL A 163 -12.91 1.86 6.31
CA VAL A 163 -13.40 0.48 6.40
C VAL A 163 -12.20 -0.43 6.58
N VAL A 164 -12.18 -1.22 7.65
CA VAL A 164 -11.08 -2.15 7.93
C VAL A 164 -11.63 -3.47 8.46
N THR A 165 -11.10 -4.58 7.96
CA THR A 165 -11.36 -5.88 8.58
C THR A 165 -10.17 -6.27 9.44
N ILE A 166 -10.44 -6.80 10.61
CA ILE A 166 -9.45 -7.30 11.54
C ILE A 166 -9.75 -8.74 11.94
N CYS A 167 -8.73 -9.48 12.32
CA CYS A 167 -8.89 -10.74 13.01
C CYS A 167 -8.20 -10.68 14.38
N THR A 168 -8.93 -11.07 15.41
CA THR A 168 -8.42 -11.16 16.78
C THR A 168 -7.96 -12.57 17.14
N SER A 169 -7.17 -12.69 18.20
CA SER A 169 -6.61 -13.97 18.65
C SER A 169 -7.64 -15.01 19.10
N ASN A 170 -8.85 -14.58 19.41
CA ASN A 170 -10.00 -15.45 19.70
C ASN A 170 -10.64 -16.08 18.43
N GLY A 171 -10.07 -15.85 17.24
CA GLY A 171 -10.59 -16.37 15.96
C GLY A 171 -11.74 -15.54 15.37
N GLU A 172 -12.11 -14.45 16.01
CA GLU A 172 -13.18 -13.58 15.54
C GLU A 172 -12.66 -12.65 14.43
N VAL A 173 -13.39 -12.61 13.32
CA VAL A 173 -13.15 -11.64 12.24
C VAL A 173 -14.17 -10.51 12.39
N SER A 174 -13.71 -9.26 12.43
CA SER A 174 -14.59 -8.10 12.58
C SER A 174 -14.37 -7.09 11.48
N LEU A 175 -15.46 -6.62 10.87
CA LEU A 175 -15.46 -5.44 10.02
C LEU A 175 -15.74 -4.20 10.89
N LEU A 176 -14.85 -3.21 10.83
CA LEU A 176 -14.95 -1.96 11.57
C LEU A 176 -15.21 -0.80 10.61
N LYS A 177 -16.15 0.07 10.99
CA LYS A 177 -16.42 1.35 10.35
C LYS A 177 -15.89 2.48 11.24
N ILE A 178 -14.90 3.23 10.78
CA ILE A 178 -14.26 4.31 11.55
C ILE A 178 -14.40 5.63 10.77
N PRO A 179 -14.60 6.81 11.40
CA PRO A 179 -14.57 8.08 10.68
C PRO A 179 -13.22 8.29 9.99
N LEU A 180 -13.22 8.75 8.74
CA LEU A 180 -11.98 9.09 8.04
C LEU A 180 -11.36 10.39 8.57
N ALA A 181 -12.19 11.34 8.99
CA ALA A 181 -11.73 12.55 9.66
C ALA A 181 -11.17 12.21 11.06
N PRO A 182 -10.07 12.88 11.48
CA PRO A 182 -9.56 12.72 12.83
C PRO A 182 -10.62 13.12 13.86
N PRO A 183 -10.79 12.35 14.96
CA PRO A 183 -11.73 12.70 16.02
C PRO A 183 -11.31 14.00 16.73
N ARG A 184 -12.29 14.78 17.22
CA ARG A 184 -12.05 16.02 17.99
C ARG A 184 -11.49 15.71 19.38
N ASP A 185 -12.07 14.71 20.05
CA ASP A 185 -11.64 14.23 21.35
C ASP A 185 -11.28 12.74 21.30
N SER A 186 -10.19 12.35 21.98
CA SER A 186 -9.78 10.95 22.10
C SER A 186 -10.83 10.09 22.81
N GLN A 187 -11.68 10.69 23.67
CA GLN A 187 -12.73 10.01 24.45
C GLN A 187 -14.04 9.74 23.67
N GLU A 188 -14.38 10.54 22.64
CA GLU A 188 -15.55 10.26 21.77
C GLU A 188 -15.38 8.94 20.99
N SER A 189 -14.13 8.53 20.80
CA SER A 189 -13.69 7.37 20.01
C SER A 189 -14.15 6.02 20.56
N GLY A 190 -14.19 5.86 21.89
CA GLY A 190 -14.46 4.56 22.53
C GLY A 190 -15.94 4.19 22.54
N ARG A 191 -16.83 5.18 22.68
CA ARG A 191 -18.29 4.97 22.78
C ARG A 191 -18.95 4.75 21.42
N THR A 192 -18.41 5.32 20.35
CA THR A 192 -18.99 5.24 18.99
C THR A 192 -18.70 3.92 18.25
N LEU A 193 -17.78 3.09 18.75
CA LEU A 193 -17.36 1.88 18.04
C LEU A 193 -18.28 0.66 18.24
N GLY A 194 -19.00 0.58 19.36
CA GLY A 194 -19.89 -0.56 19.67
C GLY A 194 -20.93 -0.81 18.57
N ASP A 195 -21.51 0.27 18.03
CA ASP A 195 -22.49 0.24 16.93
C ASP A 195 -21.86 0.11 15.53
N ARG A 196 -20.54 0.19 15.43
CA ARG A 196 -19.78 0.25 14.17
C ARG A 196 -18.86 -0.94 13.94
N ARG A 197 -19.00 -1.99 14.77
CA ARG A 197 -18.29 -3.26 14.68
C ARG A 197 -19.25 -4.37 14.27
N PHE A 198 -18.87 -5.09 13.22
CA PHE A 198 -19.64 -6.19 12.70
C PHE A 198 -18.83 -7.47 12.77
N ARG A 199 -19.34 -8.46 13.51
CA ARG A 199 -18.62 -9.71 13.80
C ARG A 199 -19.00 -10.81 12.81
N MET A 200 -17.99 -11.48 12.29
CA MET A 200 -18.06 -12.59 11.35
C MET A 200 -17.33 -13.79 11.95
N GLN A 201 -17.86 -14.99 11.76
CA GLN A 201 -17.34 -16.21 12.38
C GLN A 201 -16.51 -17.02 11.38
N ALA A 202 -15.19 -17.13 11.63
CA ALA A 202 -14.23 -17.82 10.78
C ALA A 202 -13.84 -19.21 11.34
N GLY A 203 -14.85 -20.02 11.67
CA GLY A 203 -14.64 -21.32 12.30
C GLY A 203 -14.00 -21.23 13.69
N LYS A 204 -13.49 -22.36 14.21
CA LYS A 204 -12.82 -22.43 15.53
C LYS A 204 -11.29 -22.28 15.43
N ALA A 205 -10.73 -22.43 14.22
CA ALA A 205 -9.29 -22.37 14.00
C ALA A 205 -8.81 -20.92 13.89
N LEU A 206 -7.59 -20.68 14.35
CA LEU A 206 -6.98 -19.35 14.26
C LEU A 206 -6.73 -18.97 12.80
N VAL A 207 -7.30 -17.84 12.36
CA VAL A 207 -7.07 -17.23 11.06
C VAL A 207 -5.58 -16.89 10.90
N ARG A 208 -5.06 -17.12 9.69
CA ARG A 208 -3.65 -16.95 9.30
C ARG A 208 -3.44 -15.92 8.21
N GLY A 209 -4.48 -15.63 7.44
CA GLY A 209 -4.46 -14.63 6.38
C GLY A 209 -5.82 -13.96 6.27
N LEU A 210 -5.81 -12.68 5.92
CA LEU A 210 -6.99 -11.85 5.78
C LEU A 210 -6.79 -10.93 4.58
N ALA A 211 -7.79 -10.82 3.72
CA ALA A 211 -7.79 -9.93 2.57
C ALA A 211 -9.17 -9.29 2.41
N MET A 212 -9.19 -8.07 1.88
CA MET A 212 -10.43 -7.32 1.65
C MET A 212 -10.37 -6.56 0.33
N LYS A 213 -11.50 -6.50 -0.37
CA LYS A 213 -11.61 -5.83 -1.66
C LYS A 213 -12.98 -5.21 -1.85
N LEU A 214 -13.00 -4.01 -2.41
CA LEU A 214 -14.22 -3.38 -2.87
C LEU A 214 -14.49 -3.76 -4.34
N VAL A 215 -15.69 -4.26 -4.62
CA VAL A 215 -16.14 -4.62 -5.97
C VAL A 215 -17.27 -3.68 -6.38
N PRO A 216 -17.10 -2.89 -7.46
CA PRO A 216 -18.20 -2.12 -8.03
C PRO A 216 -19.28 -3.05 -8.58
N HIS A 217 -20.56 -2.70 -8.39
CA HIS A 217 -21.62 -3.33 -9.15
C HIS A 217 -21.64 -2.74 -10.57
N GLY A 218 -21.48 -3.58 -11.59
CA GLY A 218 -21.47 -3.15 -12.99
C GLY A 218 -22.85 -2.69 -13.45
N SER A 219 -22.95 -1.47 -13.96
CA SER A 219 -24.13 -0.91 -14.65
C SER A 219 -24.28 -1.53 -16.05
N GLU A 220 -24.49 -2.84 -16.17
CA GLU A 220 -24.73 -3.50 -17.48
C GLU A 220 -26.06 -4.26 -17.59
N THR A 221 -26.97 -4.15 -16.61
CA THR A 221 -28.36 -4.58 -16.81
C THR A 221 -29.28 -3.38 -16.84
N THR A 222 -29.55 -2.91 -18.06
CA THR A 222 -30.55 -1.89 -18.40
C THR A 222 -31.97 -2.43 -18.22
N SER A 223 -32.28 -3.03 -17.07
CA SER A 223 -33.61 -3.55 -16.76
C SER A 223 -33.96 -3.38 -15.29
N SER A 224 -34.97 -2.55 -15.05
CA SER A 224 -35.74 -2.37 -13.82
C SER A 224 -35.09 -1.55 -12.70
N SER A 225 -35.50 -0.29 -12.70
CA SER A 225 -35.79 0.57 -11.55
C SER A 225 -35.99 -0.14 -10.20
N SER A 226 -34.90 -0.36 -9.47
CA SER A 226 -34.91 -0.54 -8.03
C SER A 226 -34.03 0.54 -7.41
N ARG A 227 -34.63 1.56 -6.79
CA ARG A 227 -33.92 2.62 -6.05
C ARG A 227 -33.14 2.11 -4.82
N ASN A 228 -33.13 0.79 -4.57
CA ASN A 228 -32.58 0.12 -3.40
C ASN A 228 -31.53 -0.97 -3.71
N ALA A 229 -31.05 -1.08 -4.97
CA ALA A 229 -29.98 -2.03 -5.30
C ALA A 229 -28.65 -1.58 -4.65
N PRO A 230 -27.84 -2.50 -4.08
CA PRO A 230 -26.54 -2.15 -3.55
C PRO A 230 -25.63 -1.59 -4.66
N SER A 231 -25.03 -0.43 -4.42
CA SER A 231 -24.12 0.25 -5.36
C SER A 231 -22.80 -0.51 -5.47
N GLU A 232 -22.39 -1.16 -4.38
CA GLU A 232 -21.09 -1.81 -4.25
C GLU A 232 -21.17 -3.03 -3.32
N GLU A 233 -20.16 -3.88 -3.40
CA GLU A 233 -20.02 -5.06 -2.56
C GLU A 233 -18.60 -5.15 -2.01
N LEU A 234 -18.49 -5.36 -0.70
CA LEU A 234 -17.23 -5.62 -0.03
C LEU A 234 -17.01 -7.14 0.05
N LEU A 235 -15.96 -7.62 -0.59
CA LEU A 235 -15.50 -9.00 -0.47
C LEU A 235 -14.44 -9.10 0.61
N ILE A 236 -14.67 -9.98 1.58
CA ILE A 236 -13.76 -10.24 2.69
C ILE A 236 -13.39 -11.71 2.63
N ALA A 237 -12.10 -12.00 2.61
CA ALA A 237 -11.57 -13.36 2.63
C ALA A 237 -10.73 -13.57 3.90
N ALA A 238 -10.99 -14.63 4.64
CA ALA A 238 -10.14 -15.08 5.73
C ALA A 238 -9.77 -16.54 5.52
N VAL A 239 -8.58 -16.93 5.98
CA VAL A 239 -8.15 -18.32 5.88
C VAL A 239 -7.60 -18.87 7.18
N SER A 240 -8.02 -20.09 7.52
CA SER A 240 -7.45 -20.88 8.61
C SER A 240 -7.20 -22.31 8.13
N ASP A 241 -8.08 -23.26 8.44
CA ASP A 241 -8.17 -24.61 7.88
C ASP A 241 -9.07 -24.66 6.63
N ALA A 242 -10.03 -23.75 6.54
CA ALA A 242 -10.84 -23.48 5.35
C ALA A 242 -10.65 -22.02 4.89
N LEU A 243 -11.07 -21.76 3.65
CA LEU A 243 -11.23 -20.40 3.13
C LEU A 243 -12.67 -19.94 3.40
N PHE A 244 -12.78 -18.82 4.11
CA PHE A 244 -14.05 -18.16 4.39
C PHE A 244 -14.16 -16.90 3.54
N LEU A 245 -15.29 -16.73 2.87
CA LEU A 245 -15.59 -15.58 2.03
C LEU A 245 -16.90 -14.97 2.49
N TRP A 246 -16.87 -13.67 2.83
CA TRP A 246 -18.06 -12.89 3.11
C TRP A 246 -18.25 -11.86 2.01
N ARG A 247 -19.49 -11.76 1.52
CA ARG A 247 -19.89 -10.72 0.60
C ARG A 247 -20.85 -9.78 1.32
N VAL A 248 -20.41 -8.55 1.56
CA VAL A 248 -21.15 -7.55 2.33
C VAL A 248 -21.66 -6.46 1.38
N PRO A 249 -22.96 -6.39 1.10
CA PRO A 249 -23.51 -5.35 0.24
C PRO A 249 -23.42 -3.97 0.94
N ILE A 250 -23.02 -2.97 0.17
CA ILE A 250 -22.98 -1.57 0.58
C ILE A 250 -24.21 -0.89 -0.03
N GLN A 251 -25.08 -0.34 0.83
CA GLN A 251 -26.24 0.47 0.42
C GLN A 251 -26.07 1.86 1.03
N TYR A 252 -26.24 2.91 0.23
CA TYR A 252 -26.31 4.34 0.62
C TYR A 252 -26.07 4.62 2.13
N GLU A 253 -24.85 5.07 2.44
CA GLU A 253 -24.35 5.47 3.78
C GLU A 253 -24.37 4.43 4.92
N ARG A 254 -24.97 3.24 4.71
CA ARG A 254 -25.13 2.19 5.73
C ARG A 254 -24.64 0.83 5.22
N PHE A 255 -23.63 0.27 5.89
CA PHE A 255 -23.33 -1.16 5.73
C PHE A 255 -24.47 -1.97 6.33
N LYS A 256 -25.28 -2.62 5.49
CA LYS A 256 -26.31 -3.55 5.97
C LYS A 256 -25.76 -4.96 5.96
N LEU A 257 -25.10 -5.33 7.06
CA LEU A 257 -24.55 -6.67 7.23
C LEU A 257 -25.62 -7.77 7.40
N SER A 258 -26.90 -7.42 7.60
CA SER A 258 -27.99 -8.39 7.70
C SER A 258 -28.13 -9.29 6.46
N ARG A 259 -27.49 -8.92 5.35
CA ARG A 259 -27.48 -9.67 4.09
C ARG A 259 -26.09 -10.20 3.69
N ALA A 260 -25.13 -10.23 4.61
CA ALA A 260 -23.81 -10.78 4.31
C ALA A 260 -23.92 -12.29 4.03
N THR A 261 -23.52 -12.72 2.84
CA THR A 261 -23.48 -14.16 2.50
C THR A 261 -22.11 -14.72 2.84
N GLN A 262 -22.08 -15.90 3.46
CA GLN A 262 -20.84 -16.60 3.81
C GLN A 262 -20.69 -17.85 2.96
N GLN A 263 -19.55 -17.95 2.27
CA GLN A 263 -19.11 -19.13 1.56
C GLN A 263 -17.91 -19.73 2.29
N THR A 264 -17.90 -21.05 2.47
CA THR A 264 -16.78 -21.78 3.10
C THR A 264 -16.26 -22.82 2.13
N VAL A 265 -14.97 -22.75 1.81
CA VAL A 265 -14.31 -23.66 0.87
C VAL A 265 -13.25 -24.47 1.63
N PRO A 266 -13.35 -25.80 1.69
CA PRO A 266 -12.36 -26.63 2.37
C PRO A 266 -11.02 -26.58 1.65
N LEU A 267 -9.92 -26.62 2.41
CA LEU A 267 -8.57 -26.61 1.86
C LEU A 267 -7.87 -27.94 2.13
N LEU A 268 -7.12 -28.42 1.13
CA LEU A 268 -6.31 -29.63 1.25
C LEU A 268 -5.12 -29.45 2.20
N HIS A 269 -4.57 -28.24 2.22
CA HIS A 269 -3.44 -27.87 3.06
C HIS A 269 -3.74 -26.56 3.74
N ARG A 270 -3.19 -26.41 4.95
CA ARG A 270 -3.30 -25.18 5.72
C ARG A 270 -2.71 -24.02 4.94
N ALA A 271 -3.50 -22.96 4.79
CA ALA A 271 -3.08 -21.75 4.11
C ALA A 271 -2.35 -20.78 5.04
N VAL A 272 -1.51 -19.94 4.44
CA VAL A 272 -0.58 -19.03 5.11
C VAL A 272 -0.85 -17.58 4.74
N SER A 273 -1.19 -17.29 3.48
CA SER A 273 -1.45 -15.91 3.03
C SER A 273 -2.59 -15.86 2.01
N LEU A 274 -3.20 -14.67 1.91
CA LEU A 274 -4.29 -14.34 1.00
C LEU A 274 -4.05 -12.96 0.36
N SER A 275 -4.39 -12.81 -0.92
CA SER A 275 -4.43 -11.51 -1.58
C SER A 275 -5.38 -11.50 -2.78
N PHE A 276 -6.26 -10.51 -2.85
CA PHE A 276 -7.11 -10.31 -4.03
C PHE A 276 -6.33 -9.72 -5.20
N LEU A 277 -6.72 -10.09 -6.42
CA LEU A 277 -6.18 -9.49 -7.64
C LEU A 277 -6.44 -7.96 -7.62
N PRO A 278 -5.42 -7.12 -7.83
CA PRO A 278 -5.56 -5.66 -7.82
C PRO A 278 -6.17 -5.14 -9.14
N SER A 279 -7.37 -5.61 -9.47
CA SER A 279 -8.15 -5.23 -10.67
C SER A 279 -9.55 -4.76 -10.26
N ALA A 280 -10.15 -3.82 -10.98
CA ALA A 280 -11.50 -3.34 -10.64
C ALA A 280 -12.59 -4.42 -10.86
N SER A 281 -12.43 -5.28 -11.87
CA SER A 281 -13.48 -6.18 -12.35
C SER A 281 -13.35 -7.62 -11.86
N SER A 282 -12.12 -8.09 -11.59
CA SER A 282 -11.89 -9.50 -11.28
C SER A 282 -11.82 -9.75 -9.78
N THR A 283 -12.54 -10.74 -9.28
CA THR A 283 -12.62 -11.11 -7.86
C THR A 283 -11.64 -12.22 -7.47
N LYS A 284 -10.71 -12.58 -8.37
CA LYS A 284 -9.73 -13.65 -8.16
C LYS A 284 -8.90 -13.43 -6.90
N LEU A 285 -8.67 -14.52 -6.18
CA LEU A 285 -7.96 -14.59 -4.93
C LEU A 285 -6.74 -15.48 -5.08
N LEU A 286 -5.57 -14.97 -4.65
CA LEU A 286 -4.34 -15.74 -4.50
C LEU A 286 -4.28 -16.28 -3.07
N LEU A 287 -4.09 -17.58 -2.93
CA LEU A 287 -3.92 -18.28 -1.66
C LEU A 287 -2.61 -19.05 -1.68
N THR A 288 -1.82 -18.94 -0.62
CA THR A 288 -0.64 -19.80 -0.43
C THR A 288 -0.81 -20.76 0.71
N ASP A 289 -0.19 -21.93 0.58
CA ASP A 289 -0.25 -22.97 1.61
C ASP A 289 1.13 -23.42 2.10
N VAL A 290 1.11 -24.20 3.18
CA VAL A 290 2.31 -24.81 3.77
C VAL A 290 2.96 -25.87 2.88
N SER A 291 2.30 -26.33 1.81
CA SER A 291 2.86 -27.31 0.86
C SER A 291 3.80 -26.69 -0.17
N GLY A 292 3.97 -25.36 -0.14
CA GLY A 292 4.73 -24.63 -1.15
C GLY A 292 3.92 -24.41 -2.43
N THR A 293 2.59 -24.34 -2.35
CA THR A 293 1.72 -24.10 -3.49
C THR A 293 1.04 -22.73 -3.37
N ALA A 294 0.99 -22.00 -4.49
CA ALA A 294 0.21 -20.78 -4.65
C ALA A 294 -0.97 -21.04 -5.59
N ARG A 295 -2.20 -20.98 -5.09
CA ARG A 295 -3.43 -21.29 -5.83
C ARG A 295 -4.23 -20.03 -6.14
N ILE A 296 -4.86 -20.01 -7.30
CA ILE A 296 -5.80 -18.97 -7.71
C ILE A 296 -7.22 -19.53 -7.57
N TYR A 297 -8.05 -18.86 -6.78
CA TYR A 297 -9.47 -19.15 -6.63
C TYR A 297 -10.29 -17.99 -7.22
N ASP A 298 -11.30 -18.31 -8.01
CA ASP A 298 -12.24 -17.33 -8.55
C ASP A 298 -13.61 -17.53 -7.88
N PRO A 299 -14.02 -16.63 -6.97
CA PRO A 299 -15.30 -16.73 -6.28
C PRO A 299 -16.50 -16.44 -7.18
N SER A 300 -16.29 -15.83 -8.35
CA SER A 300 -17.35 -15.43 -9.28
C SER A 300 -17.46 -16.34 -10.50
N ALA A 301 -16.52 -17.27 -10.68
CA ALA A 301 -16.58 -18.24 -11.77
C ALA A 301 -17.65 -19.31 -11.50
N LEU A 302 -18.57 -19.47 -12.46
CA LEU A 302 -19.59 -20.51 -12.44
C LEU A 302 -18.97 -21.88 -12.71
N VAL A 303 -19.34 -22.88 -11.92
CA VAL A 303 -19.02 -24.28 -12.23
C VAL A 303 -19.95 -24.74 -13.35
N ASN A 304 -19.42 -25.08 -14.52
CA ASN A 304 -20.17 -25.81 -15.55
C ASN A 304 -20.41 -27.26 -15.08
N LEU A 305 -21.38 -27.47 -14.20
CA LEU A 305 -21.81 -28.80 -13.79
C LEU A 305 -22.72 -29.41 -14.89
N PRO A 306 -22.61 -30.72 -15.18
CA PRO A 306 -23.55 -31.41 -16.07
C PRO A 306 -24.99 -31.29 -15.55
N GLU A 307 -25.96 -31.07 -16.46
CA GLU A 307 -27.40 -30.80 -16.19
C GLU A 307 -28.13 -31.78 -15.26
N ARG A 308 -27.52 -32.91 -14.88
CA ARG A 308 -28.12 -33.91 -13.97
C ARG A 308 -28.01 -33.55 -12.48
N PHE A 309 -27.29 -32.49 -12.11
CA PHE A 309 -27.11 -32.07 -10.71
C PHE A 309 -27.76 -30.72 -10.37
N THR A 310 -28.46 -30.10 -11.32
CA THR A 310 -28.87 -28.68 -11.27
C THR A 310 -30.09 -28.37 -10.39
N GLU A 311 -30.79 -29.38 -9.86
CA GLU A 311 -32.00 -29.13 -9.04
C GLU A 311 -31.74 -29.00 -7.53
N ALA A 312 -30.53 -29.32 -7.02
CA ALA A 312 -30.27 -29.35 -5.58
C ALA A 312 -29.28 -28.30 -5.04
N ILE A 313 -28.54 -27.59 -5.90
CA ILE A 313 -27.53 -26.60 -5.48
C ILE A 313 -27.60 -25.41 -6.44
N LEU A 314 -27.98 -24.23 -5.94
CA LEU A 314 -27.93 -22.97 -6.71
C LEU A 314 -26.47 -22.73 -7.18
N PRO A 315 -26.18 -22.65 -8.50
CA PRO A 315 -24.82 -22.59 -9.04
C PRO A 315 -24.02 -21.31 -8.72
N SER A 316 -24.65 -20.30 -8.12
CA SER A 316 -24.04 -18.99 -7.81
C SER A 316 -23.12 -18.99 -6.59
N ASP A 317 -23.15 -20.06 -5.78
CA ASP A 317 -22.57 -20.08 -4.44
C ASP A 317 -21.28 -20.90 -4.33
N ILE A 318 -20.75 -21.43 -5.44
CA ILE A 318 -19.53 -22.24 -5.48
C ILE A 318 -18.58 -21.63 -6.51
N GLY A 319 -17.49 -21.02 -6.03
CA GLY A 319 -16.42 -20.54 -6.91
C GLY A 319 -15.50 -21.68 -7.32
N THR A 320 -14.58 -21.41 -8.23
CA THR A 320 -13.71 -22.43 -8.82
C THR A 320 -12.22 -22.18 -8.56
N TRP A 321 -11.47 -23.26 -8.40
CA TRP A 321 -10.01 -23.21 -8.42
C TRP A 321 -9.53 -23.12 -9.87
N VAL A 322 -8.84 -22.04 -10.21
CA VAL A 322 -8.41 -21.73 -11.58
C VAL A 322 -7.06 -22.36 -11.89
N PHE A 323 -6.09 -22.21 -10.99
CA PHE A 323 -4.72 -22.66 -11.22
C PHE A 323 -3.94 -22.87 -9.92
N ALA A 324 -2.89 -23.68 -9.97
CA ALA A 324 -1.95 -23.90 -8.86
C ALA A 324 -0.50 -23.86 -9.34
N TYR A 325 0.27 -22.91 -8.82
CA TYR A 325 1.71 -22.82 -8.99
C TYR A 325 2.41 -23.56 -7.87
N HIS A 326 3.48 -24.29 -8.20
CA HIS A 326 4.24 -25.02 -7.20
C HIS A 326 5.67 -24.52 -7.08
N ALA A 327 6.11 -24.31 -5.84
CA ALA A 327 7.49 -24.02 -5.53
C ALA A 327 8.41 -25.18 -5.97
N PRO A 328 9.65 -24.87 -6.36
CA PRO A 328 10.68 -25.87 -6.65
C PRO A 328 10.95 -26.75 -5.42
N TYR A 329 11.46 -27.95 -5.67
CA TYR A 329 11.92 -28.85 -4.63
C TYR A 329 13.24 -28.38 -4.02
N HIS A 330 13.54 -28.81 -2.80
CA HIS A 330 14.89 -28.67 -2.26
C HIS A 330 15.89 -29.39 -3.17
N SER A 331 16.95 -28.68 -3.56
CA SER A 331 18.07 -29.30 -4.27
C SER A 331 18.87 -30.14 -3.28
N SER A 332 18.76 -31.47 -3.38
CA SER A 332 19.64 -32.38 -2.63
C SER A 332 21.09 -32.24 -3.14
N PRO A 333 22.11 -32.23 -2.26
CA PRO A 333 23.50 -32.24 -2.70
C PRO A 333 23.80 -33.53 -3.48
N SER A 334 23.94 -33.37 -4.80
CA SER A 334 24.38 -34.43 -5.71
C SER A 334 25.82 -34.85 -5.35
N GLY A 335 25.97 -35.98 -4.68
CA GLY A 335 27.27 -36.54 -4.29
C GLY A 335 27.20 -37.66 -3.26
N SER A 336 26.09 -37.77 -2.53
CA SER A 336 25.80 -38.90 -1.64
C SER A 336 24.76 -39.80 -2.30
N GLY A 337 25.21 -40.89 -2.93
CA GLY A 337 24.38 -41.89 -3.62
C GLY A 337 23.41 -42.66 -2.73
N THR A 338 23.08 -42.18 -1.53
CA THR A 338 22.20 -42.86 -0.56
C THR A 338 21.25 -41.92 0.20
N ALA A 339 21.21 -40.61 -0.09
CA ALA A 339 20.27 -39.72 0.60
C ALA A 339 18.93 -39.61 -0.16
N ILE A 340 17.99 -40.54 0.14
CA ILE A 340 16.55 -40.30 -0.06
C ILE A 340 16.14 -39.26 0.99
N GLY A 341 16.51 -37.99 0.78
CA GLY A 341 15.91 -36.88 1.51
C GLY A 341 14.44 -36.75 1.10
N PRO A 342 13.57 -36.24 1.99
CA PRO A 342 12.17 -36.03 1.63
C PRO A 342 12.08 -35.12 0.40
N LEU A 343 11.34 -35.56 -0.61
CA LEU A 343 11.02 -34.80 -1.82
C LEU A 343 10.02 -33.69 -1.46
N ALA A 344 10.42 -32.77 -0.58
CA ALA A 344 9.61 -31.67 -0.11
C ALA A 344 9.81 -30.44 -1.02
N ARG A 345 8.72 -29.73 -1.28
CA ARG A 345 8.78 -28.42 -1.93
C ARG A 345 9.26 -27.39 -0.93
N LYS A 346 10.05 -26.42 -1.43
CA LYS A 346 10.46 -25.27 -0.63
C LYS A 346 9.23 -24.53 -0.14
N LYS A 347 9.25 -24.09 1.12
CA LYS A 347 8.16 -23.29 1.69
C LYS A 347 8.10 -21.90 1.07
N LEU A 348 6.89 -21.45 0.75
CA LEU A 348 6.62 -20.07 0.37
C LEU A 348 6.53 -19.19 1.63
N LEU A 349 7.39 -18.19 1.74
CA LEU A 349 7.34 -17.20 2.81
C LEU A 349 6.29 -16.13 2.52
N ALA A 350 6.28 -15.63 1.28
CA ALA A 350 5.35 -14.59 0.85
C ALA A 350 5.10 -14.68 -0.64
N THR A 351 3.91 -14.25 -1.05
CA THR A 351 3.54 -14.09 -2.46
C THR A 351 2.69 -12.85 -2.64
N ALA A 352 2.79 -12.20 -3.79
CA ALA A 352 1.94 -11.07 -4.15
C ALA A 352 1.65 -11.02 -5.64
N TRP A 353 0.50 -10.48 -5.99
CA TRP A 353 0.20 -10.10 -7.37
C TRP A 353 1.10 -8.96 -7.82
N VAL A 354 1.63 -9.07 -9.03
CA VAL A 354 2.44 -8.04 -9.70
C VAL A 354 2.04 -7.96 -11.18
N LEU A 355 2.53 -6.94 -11.87
CA LEU A 355 2.20 -6.57 -13.25
C LEU A 355 0.69 -6.43 -13.45
N GLU A 356 0.01 -5.76 -12.51
CA GLU A 356 -1.44 -5.55 -12.47
C GLU A 356 -2.23 -6.87 -12.39
N GLY A 357 -1.60 -7.91 -11.82
CA GLY A 357 -2.19 -9.23 -11.70
C GLY A 357 -1.90 -10.19 -12.86
N ARG A 358 -1.02 -9.81 -13.80
CA ARG A 358 -0.53 -10.71 -14.86
C ARG A 358 0.56 -11.67 -14.43
N ALA A 359 1.14 -11.45 -13.25
CA ALA A 359 2.17 -12.30 -12.70
C ALA A 359 2.07 -12.39 -11.18
N ILE A 360 2.72 -13.39 -10.60
CA ILE A 360 2.80 -13.62 -9.16
C ILE A 360 4.26 -13.63 -8.76
N PHE A 361 4.63 -12.73 -7.84
CA PHE A 361 5.95 -12.71 -7.22
C PHE A 361 5.94 -13.63 -6.00
N ALA A 362 6.97 -14.44 -5.83
CA ALA A 362 7.12 -15.39 -4.73
C ALA A 362 8.50 -15.26 -4.05
N LEU A 363 8.52 -15.36 -2.73
CA LEU A 363 9.72 -15.44 -1.88
C LEU A 363 9.72 -16.77 -1.12
N LEU A 364 10.85 -17.48 -1.17
CA LEU A 364 11.01 -18.82 -0.63
C LEU A 364 11.90 -18.81 0.62
N GLU A 365 11.84 -19.88 1.41
CA GLU A 365 12.52 -19.97 2.71
C GLU A 365 14.06 -19.95 2.65
N ASP A 366 14.65 -20.32 1.51
CA ASP A 366 16.09 -20.33 1.28
C ASP A 366 16.62 -18.99 0.71
N GLY A 367 15.75 -17.98 0.60
CA GLY A 367 16.09 -16.69 0.00
C GLY A 367 16.04 -16.69 -1.53
N GLN A 368 15.59 -17.79 -2.17
CA GLN A 368 15.21 -17.75 -3.58
C GLN A 368 13.96 -16.88 -3.74
N TRP A 369 13.92 -16.08 -4.80
CA TRP A 369 12.73 -15.38 -5.24
C TRP A 369 12.44 -15.72 -6.69
N GLY A 370 11.19 -15.61 -7.10
CA GLY A 370 10.77 -15.90 -8.47
C GLY A 370 9.46 -15.25 -8.85
N ILE A 371 9.23 -15.14 -10.16
CA ILE A 371 8.02 -14.57 -10.75
C ILE A 371 7.41 -15.61 -11.68
N TRP A 372 6.17 -16.00 -11.40
CA TRP A 372 5.35 -16.78 -12.30
C TRP A 372 4.56 -15.87 -13.25
N ASP A 373 4.52 -16.22 -14.53
CA ASP A 373 3.69 -15.56 -15.54
C ASP A 373 2.31 -16.24 -15.56
N SER A 374 1.26 -15.52 -15.15
CA SER A 374 -0.10 -16.06 -15.18
C SER A 374 -0.84 -15.76 -16.48
N SER A 375 -0.29 -14.90 -17.33
CA SER A 375 -0.82 -14.63 -18.67
C SER A 375 -0.27 -15.61 -19.71
N GLY A 376 0.85 -16.27 -19.44
CA GLY A 376 1.54 -17.17 -20.37
C GLY A 376 2.16 -16.44 -21.58
N ALA A 377 2.17 -15.10 -21.59
CA ALA A 377 2.55 -14.30 -22.74
C ALA A 377 4.04 -14.38 -23.08
N THR A 378 4.88 -14.74 -22.11
CA THR A 378 6.35 -14.75 -22.28
C THR A 378 6.97 -16.15 -22.33
N GLN A 379 6.19 -17.21 -22.12
CA GLN A 379 6.71 -18.57 -21.94
C GLN A 379 6.48 -19.48 -23.16
N SER A 380 7.08 -19.18 -24.32
CA SER A 380 6.97 -20.12 -25.47
C SER A 380 7.86 -21.37 -25.32
N THR A 381 8.81 -21.39 -24.38
CA THR A 381 9.80 -22.48 -24.23
C THR A 381 9.93 -23.07 -22.81
N LYS A 382 9.42 -22.41 -21.76
CA LYS A 382 9.45 -22.90 -20.37
C LYS A 382 8.11 -23.53 -19.99
N LYS A 383 8.12 -24.45 -19.01
CA LYS A 383 6.86 -25.00 -18.48
C LYS A 383 6.14 -23.90 -17.69
N ILE A 384 4.81 -23.83 -17.81
CA ILE A 384 3.95 -22.85 -17.13
C ILE A 384 4.15 -22.78 -15.60
N ASN A 385 4.62 -23.86 -14.99
CA ASN A 385 4.85 -23.96 -13.55
C ASN A 385 6.24 -23.47 -13.11
N ASP A 386 7.15 -23.24 -14.05
CA ASP A 386 8.50 -22.76 -13.78
C ASP A 386 8.49 -21.24 -13.64
N PHE A 387 9.43 -20.70 -12.86
CA PHE A 387 9.62 -19.26 -12.78
C PHE A 387 10.04 -18.70 -14.15
N ALA A 388 9.35 -17.65 -14.58
CA ALA A 388 9.73 -16.90 -15.77
C ALA A 388 11.05 -16.17 -15.52
N VAL A 389 11.14 -15.54 -14.34
CA VAL A 389 12.32 -14.83 -13.81
C VAL A 389 12.53 -15.27 -12.37
N ASP A 390 13.76 -15.63 -12.01
CA ASP A 390 14.13 -16.01 -10.65
C ASP A 390 15.54 -15.54 -10.27
N GLY A 391 15.83 -15.58 -8.98
CA GLY A 391 17.14 -15.23 -8.42
C GLY A 391 17.23 -15.54 -6.93
N TYR A 392 18.32 -15.12 -6.30
CA TYR A 392 18.57 -15.30 -4.86
C TYR A 392 18.90 -13.94 -4.22
N LEU A 393 18.41 -13.72 -2.99
CA LEU A 393 18.64 -12.48 -2.23
C LEU A 393 20.00 -12.46 -1.52
N THR A 394 20.46 -13.63 -1.06
CA THR A 394 21.72 -13.83 -0.37
C THR A 394 22.62 -14.73 -1.21
N THR A 395 23.93 -14.64 -1.03
CA THR A 395 24.86 -15.67 -1.51
C THR A 395 24.67 -16.92 -0.63
N ALA A 396 23.60 -17.67 -0.86
CA ALA A 396 23.45 -18.96 -0.22
C ALA A 396 24.69 -19.83 -0.57
N PRO A 397 25.22 -20.64 0.36
CA PRO A 397 26.35 -21.55 0.08
C PRO A 397 26.02 -22.55 -1.06
N THR A 398 24.75 -22.70 -1.41
CA THR A 398 24.27 -23.52 -2.53
C THR A 398 24.54 -22.92 -3.91
N ALA A 399 24.77 -21.60 -4.02
CA ALA A 399 25.11 -20.96 -5.30
C ALA A 399 26.48 -21.42 -5.83
N GLU A 400 27.37 -21.87 -4.94
CA GLU A 400 28.67 -22.45 -5.33
C GLU A 400 28.54 -23.89 -5.86
N LEU A 401 27.50 -24.62 -5.44
CA LEU A 401 27.28 -26.02 -5.83
C LEU A 401 26.49 -26.18 -7.13
N GLN A 402 25.74 -25.17 -7.59
CA GLN A 402 25.06 -25.23 -8.90
C GLN A 402 25.99 -24.95 -10.09
N ASN A 403 27.15 -24.33 -9.86
CA ASN A 403 28.11 -24.00 -10.93
C ASN A 403 29.14 -25.10 -11.23
N THR A 404 29.07 -26.27 -10.58
CA THR A 404 30.08 -27.33 -10.74
C THR A 404 29.65 -28.50 -11.63
N LEU A 405 28.43 -28.51 -12.18
CA LEU A 405 27.91 -29.67 -12.94
C LEU A 405 27.80 -29.49 -14.46
N GLN A 406 28.43 -28.47 -15.05
CA GLN A 406 28.72 -28.49 -16.49
C GLN A 406 30.15 -27.98 -16.76
N PRO A 407 31.03 -28.78 -17.39
CA PRO A 407 32.34 -28.31 -17.81
C PRO A 407 32.16 -27.42 -19.05
N ARG A 408 31.69 -26.19 -18.86
CA ARG A 408 31.80 -25.17 -19.90
C ARG A 408 33.22 -24.62 -19.86
N LYS A 409 33.97 -24.88 -20.93
CA LYS A 409 35.30 -24.32 -21.19
C LYS A 409 35.27 -22.81 -20.93
N ALA A 410 35.76 -22.41 -19.75
CA ALA A 410 35.75 -21.03 -19.28
C ALA A 410 36.86 -20.24 -19.98
N LEU A 411 36.54 -19.58 -21.09
CA LEU A 411 37.20 -18.35 -21.48
C LEU A 411 36.49 -17.19 -20.76
N SER A 412 36.65 -17.16 -19.43
CA SER A 412 36.23 -16.04 -18.60
C SER A 412 37.23 -14.90 -18.80
N LYS A 413 37.00 -14.09 -19.84
CA LYS A 413 37.55 -12.72 -19.88
C LYS A 413 36.86 -11.93 -18.77
N LEU A 414 37.51 -11.90 -17.61
CA LEU A 414 37.14 -11.07 -16.48
C LEU A 414 37.15 -9.61 -16.92
N ASN A 415 35.97 -8.99 -17.00
CA ASN A 415 35.91 -7.55 -16.90
C ASN A 415 36.35 -7.16 -15.48
N PRO A 416 37.24 -6.17 -15.32
CA PRO A 416 37.75 -5.78 -14.01
C PRO A 416 36.60 -5.37 -13.09
N MET A 417 36.51 -6.02 -11.92
CA MET A 417 35.56 -5.66 -10.87
C MET A 417 35.77 -4.20 -10.48
N THR A 418 34.69 -3.43 -10.47
CA THR A 418 34.70 -2.06 -9.95
C THR A 418 34.95 -2.08 -8.43
N PRO A 419 35.61 -1.07 -7.84
CA PRO A 419 36.00 -1.07 -6.43
C PRO A 419 34.85 -1.38 -5.44
N ASN A 420 33.61 -0.96 -5.75
CA ASN A 420 32.43 -1.23 -4.92
C ASN A 420 32.08 -2.72 -4.87
N THR A 421 32.19 -3.43 -6.00
CA THR A 421 31.96 -4.89 -6.05
C THR A 421 33.05 -5.64 -5.28
N ARG A 422 34.29 -5.14 -5.24
CA ARG A 422 35.38 -5.72 -4.46
C ARG A 422 35.12 -5.56 -2.96
N LYS A 423 34.66 -4.38 -2.51
CA LYS A 423 34.36 -4.10 -1.11
C LYS A 423 33.18 -4.93 -0.58
N LEU A 424 32.09 -5.01 -1.33
CA LEU A 424 30.92 -5.84 -0.98
C LEU A 424 31.26 -7.33 -0.90
N LYS A 425 32.05 -7.84 -1.86
CA LYS A 425 32.48 -9.24 -1.85
C LYS A 425 33.42 -9.56 -0.70
N SER A 426 34.32 -8.63 -0.33
CA SER A 426 35.16 -8.81 0.86
C SER A 426 34.36 -8.71 2.16
N GLU A 427 33.40 -7.80 2.27
CA GLU A 427 32.56 -7.69 3.47
C GLU A 427 31.75 -8.98 3.69
N ALA A 428 31.15 -9.54 2.64
CA ALA A 428 30.44 -10.82 2.70
C ALA A 428 31.33 -12.04 3.06
N LEU A 429 32.65 -11.98 2.82
CA LEU A 429 33.59 -13.03 3.21
C LEU A 429 34.02 -12.94 4.68
N PHE A 430 33.97 -11.76 5.30
CA PHE A 430 34.35 -11.55 6.70
C PHE A 430 33.15 -11.55 7.64
N THR A 431 31.95 -11.25 7.14
CA THR A 431 30.69 -11.51 7.83
C THR A 431 30.21 -12.91 7.44
N GLY A 432 30.60 -13.94 8.20
CA GLY A 432 30.07 -15.29 8.00
C GLY A 432 28.52 -15.32 8.00
N PRO A 433 27.88 -16.43 7.59
CA PRO A 433 26.43 -16.50 7.47
C PRO A 433 25.74 -16.01 8.75
N THR A 434 24.96 -14.93 8.64
CA THR A 434 24.11 -14.41 9.72
C THR A 434 22.93 -15.33 10.02
N ALA A 435 22.76 -16.43 9.27
CA ALA A 435 21.88 -17.51 9.61
C ALA A 435 22.42 -18.23 10.86
N THR A 436 22.06 -17.72 12.03
CA THR A 436 22.19 -18.49 13.28
C THR A 436 21.44 -19.81 13.07
N PRO A 437 22.11 -20.98 13.14
CA PRO A 437 21.43 -22.25 12.97
C PRO A 437 20.33 -22.37 14.03
N GLY A 438 19.08 -22.51 13.59
CA GLY A 438 17.90 -22.63 14.45
C GLY A 438 16.83 -21.53 14.30
N ASN A 439 17.08 -20.46 13.55
CA ASN A 439 16.05 -19.43 13.32
C ASN A 439 15.18 -19.75 12.09
N VAL A 440 13.86 -19.73 12.26
CA VAL A 440 12.91 -19.97 11.15
C VAL A 440 12.98 -18.80 10.17
N ALA A 441 13.23 -19.07 8.89
CA ALA A 441 13.28 -18.03 7.86
C ALA A 441 11.99 -17.19 7.86
N ARG A 442 12.14 -15.87 7.86
CA ARG A 442 11.03 -14.91 7.83
C ARG A 442 11.17 -13.97 6.66
N GLY A 443 10.04 -13.63 6.06
CA GLY A 443 10.01 -12.66 4.98
C GLY A 443 8.60 -12.22 4.64
N GLY A 444 8.52 -11.18 3.82
CA GLY A 444 7.27 -10.59 3.37
C GLY A 444 7.46 -9.79 2.10
N ILE A 445 6.36 -9.53 1.39
CA ILE A 445 6.33 -8.74 0.16
C ILE A 445 5.22 -7.70 0.31
N ALA A 446 5.52 -6.46 -0.05
CA ALA A 446 4.59 -5.35 -0.14
C ALA A 446 4.64 -4.78 -1.56
N VAL A 447 3.51 -4.83 -2.27
CA VAL A 447 3.35 -4.27 -3.61
C VAL A 447 2.49 -3.02 -3.53
N SER A 448 2.89 -1.96 -4.21
CA SER A 448 2.13 -0.71 -4.24
C SER A 448 2.07 -0.19 -5.68
N SER A 449 0.85 0.02 -6.18
CA SER A 449 0.60 0.53 -7.53
C SER A 449 0.24 2.02 -7.49
N THR A 450 0.75 2.80 -8.45
CA THR A 450 0.41 4.21 -8.63
C THR A 450 0.14 4.50 -10.09
N ASN A 451 -0.98 5.14 -10.39
CA ASN A 451 -1.27 5.59 -11.74
C ASN A 451 -0.49 6.87 -12.05
N THR A 452 0.19 6.88 -13.19
CA THR A 452 0.81 8.07 -13.75
C THR A 452 -0.24 8.95 -14.43
N ALA A 453 0.10 10.22 -14.69
CA ALA A 453 -0.80 11.15 -15.40
C ALA A 453 -1.24 10.63 -16.79
N ASN A 454 -0.45 9.73 -17.40
CA ASN A 454 -0.74 9.11 -18.69
C ASN A 454 -1.64 7.86 -18.56
N GLY A 455 -2.19 7.58 -17.37
CA GLY A 455 -3.05 6.43 -17.11
C GLY A 455 -2.31 5.09 -16.99
N GLN A 456 -0.98 5.06 -17.12
CA GLN A 456 -0.18 3.84 -16.93
C GLN A 456 0.06 3.60 -15.44
N ALA A 457 -0.27 2.41 -14.93
CA ALA A 457 0.05 2.05 -13.55
C ALA A 457 1.53 1.65 -13.45
N VAL A 458 2.21 2.19 -12.45
CA VAL A 458 3.59 1.87 -12.09
C VAL A 458 3.59 1.18 -10.74
N GLU A 459 4.12 -0.03 -10.71
CA GLU A 459 4.18 -0.84 -9.50
C GLU A 459 5.58 -0.85 -8.91
N SER A 460 5.65 -0.67 -7.59
CA SER A 460 6.86 -0.80 -6.80
C SER A 460 6.72 -1.99 -5.85
N VAL A 461 7.76 -2.82 -5.77
CA VAL A 461 7.82 -3.99 -4.89
C VAL A 461 8.88 -3.75 -3.83
N VAL A 462 8.52 -3.99 -2.57
CA VAL A 462 9.46 -4.05 -1.45
C VAL A 462 9.31 -5.42 -0.82
N LEU A 463 10.43 -6.08 -0.58
CA LEU A 463 10.47 -7.37 0.08
C LEU A 463 11.49 -7.35 1.20
N TRP A 464 11.29 -8.19 2.20
CA TRP A 464 12.23 -8.36 3.30
C TRP A 464 12.47 -9.84 3.56
N PHE A 465 13.69 -10.16 3.97
CA PHE A 465 14.13 -11.51 4.27
C PHE A 465 15.12 -11.48 5.44
N ASN A 466 14.78 -12.15 6.54
CA ASN A 466 15.61 -12.24 7.75
C ASN A 466 16.16 -10.89 8.30
N GLY A 467 15.44 -9.79 8.06
CA GLY A 467 15.82 -8.44 8.51
C GLY A 467 16.41 -7.55 7.42
N ASP A 468 16.86 -8.14 6.31
CA ASP A 468 17.35 -7.40 5.14
C ASP A 468 16.19 -6.96 4.24
N LEU A 469 16.35 -5.80 3.61
CA LEU A 469 15.32 -5.11 2.84
C LEU A 469 15.77 -4.97 1.39
N TYR A 470 14.87 -5.26 0.46
CA TYR A 470 15.13 -5.14 -0.97
C TYR A 470 13.95 -4.45 -1.66
N THR A 471 14.25 -3.65 -2.68
CA THR A 471 13.23 -2.94 -3.44
C THR A 471 13.45 -3.00 -4.94
N ILE A 472 12.34 -3.11 -5.66
CA ILE A 472 12.21 -2.96 -7.10
C ILE A 472 11.31 -1.74 -7.33
N PRO A 473 11.88 -0.55 -7.64
CA PRO A 473 11.10 0.68 -7.77
C PRO A 473 10.09 0.67 -8.93
N ASN A 474 10.39 -0.06 -10.00
CA ASN A 474 9.53 -0.18 -11.18
C ASN A 474 9.49 -1.63 -11.68
N MET A 475 8.40 -2.31 -11.39
CA MET A 475 8.21 -3.72 -11.69
C MET A 475 8.08 -4.00 -13.19
N GLN A 476 7.44 -3.10 -13.94
CA GLN A 476 7.27 -3.23 -15.39
C GLN A 476 8.61 -3.18 -16.12
N LEU A 477 9.46 -2.19 -15.80
CA LEU A 477 10.80 -2.07 -16.39
C LEU A 477 11.70 -3.24 -15.98
N PHE A 478 11.59 -3.67 -14.72
CA PHE A 478 12.33 -4.84 -14.23
C PHE A 478 11.94 -6.10 -15.01
N TRP A 479 10.64 -6.33 -15.21
CA TRP A 479 10.12 -7.46 -15.98
C TRP A 479 10.64 -7.44 -17.42
N GLN A 480 10.45 -6.34 -18.15
CA GLN A 480 10.89 -6.22 -19.55
C GLN A 480 12.39 -6.49 -19.72
N ARG A 481 13.22 -5.95 -18.82
CA ARG A 481 14.68 -6.18 -18.85
C ARG A 481 15.02 -7.63 -18.59
N SER A 482 14.35 -8.25 -17.63
CA SER A 482 14.61 -9.63 -17.22
C SER A 482 14.18 -10.64 -18.29
N THR A 483 13.01 -10.45 -18.90
CA THR A 483 12.52 -11.35 -19.97
C THR A 483 13.23 -11.15 -21.31
N ASN A 484 13.67 -9.92 -21.63
CA ASN A 484 14.44 -9.66 -22.85
C ASN A 484 15.87 -10.23 -22.75
N ALA A 485 16.49 -10.15 -21.57
CA ALA A 485 17.81 -10.72 -21.33
C ALA A 485 17.81 -12.25 -21.48
N THR A 486 16.75 -12.93 -21.03
CA THR A 486 16.61 -14.39 -21.20
C THR A 486 16.41 -14.83 -22.64
N ASN A 487 15.91 -13.95 -23.52
CA ASN A 487 15.69 -14.26 -24.94
C ASN A 487 16.93 -13.99 -25.81
N ALA A 488 17.82 -13.07 -25.40
CA ALA A 488 19.01 -12.71 -26.17
C ALA A 488 20.23 -13.61 -25.91
N ALA A 489 20.29 -14.26 -24.74
CA ALA A 489 21.32 -15.25 -24.43
C ALA A 489 20.64 -16.54 -24.01
N GLY A 490 20.71 -17.58 -24.85
CA GLY A 490 20.10 -18.92 -24.64
C GLY A 490 20.66 -19.73 -23.45
N THR A 491 21.06 -19.05 -22.37
CA THR A 491 21.53 -19.59 -21.10
C THR A 491 20.80 -18.88 -19.97
N GLY A 492 19.70 -19.48 -19.52
CA GLY A 492 18.85 -18.98 -18.45
C GLY A 492 19.49 -19.10 -17.07
N THR A 493 20.50 -18.28 -16.80
CA THR A 493 21.06 -18.13 -15.45
C THR A 493 21.48 -16.68 -15.24
N LEU A 494 20.58 -15.88 -14.65
CA LEU A 494 20.91 -14.60 -14.02
C LEU A 494 21.64 -14.88 -12.68
N GLY A 495 22.84 -15.46 -12.77
CA GLY A 495 23.69 -15.80 -11.63
C GLY A 495 24.46 -14.61 -11.05
N ASN A 496 23.93 -13.39 -11.13
CA ASN A 496 24.49 -12.24 -10.43
C ASN A 496 23.49 -11.81 -9.35
N SER A 497 23.96 -11.68 -8.11
CA SER A 497 23.26 -11.21 -6.90
C SER A 497 22.59 -9.83 -7.02
N HIS A 498 22.60 -9.23 -8.20
CA HIS A 498 21.90 -8.02 -8.58
C HIS A 498 21.31 -8.26 -9.98
N ALA A 499 20.14 -8.89 -10.04
CA ALA A 499 19.27 -8.73 -11.20
C ALA A 499 19.09 -7.22 -11.44
N PRO A 500 19.17 -6.71 -12.68
CA PRO A 500 19.28 -5.27 -12.95
C PRO A 500 17.96 -4.57 -12.60
N GLY A 501 17.81 -4.19 -11.33
CA GLY A 501 16.65 -3.49 -10.78
C GLY A 501 16.26 -3.89 -9.35
N LEU A 502 16.76 -5.01 -8.81
CA LEU A 502 16.61 -5.33 -7.39
C LEU A 502 17.72 -4.65 -6.59
N THR A 503 17.36 -3.75 -5.69
CA THR A 503 18.32 -2.97 -4.89
C THR A 503 18.20 -3.36 -3.43
N HIS A 504 19.33 -3.72 -2.82
CA HIS A 504 19.42 -3.92 -1.37
C HIS A 504 19.39 -2.56 -0.68
N MET A 505 18.49 -2.39 0.28
CA MET A 505 18.41 -1.19 1.10
C MET A 505 19.33 -1.38 2.32
N PRO A 506 20.12 -0.35 2.69
CA PRO A 506 20.98 -0.45 3.86
C PRO A 506 20.15 -0.76 5.11
N SER A 507 20.70 -1.62 5.97
CA SER A 507 19.98 -2.14 7.13
C SER A 507 19.46 -1.01 8.02
N ILE A 508 18.15 -1.08 8.28
CA ILE A 508 17.47 -0.23 9.23
C ILE A 508 17.74 -0.85 10.60
N PRO A 509 18.21 -0.09 11.60
CA PRO A 509 18.50 -0.65 12.92
C PRO A 509 17.19 -1.11 13.58
N MET A 510 16.93 -2.43 13.55
CA MET A 510 15.75 -3.06 14.14
C MET A 510 15.95 -3.45 15.62
N LEU A 511 17.13 -3.17 16.21
CA LEU A 511 17.47 -3.52 17.60
C LEU A 511 17.14 -4.98 17.98
N ASN A 512 17.48 -5.92 17.08
CA ASN A 512 17.17 -7.35 17.20
C ASN A 512 15.68 -7.73 17.23
N GLU A 513 14.78 -6.81 16.88
CA GLU A 513 13.37 -7.12 16.68
C GLU A 513 13.12 -7.66 15.27
N SER A 514 12.12 -8.53 15.14
CA SER A 514 11.69 -9.02 13.83
C SER A 514 10.71 -8.06 13.16
N ILE A 515 10.82 -7.93 11.84
CA ILE A 515 9.84 -7.22 11.02
C ILE A 515 8.50 -7.99 11.08
N THR A 516 7.41 -7.28 11.37
CA THR A 516 6.05 -7.82 11.40
C THR A 516 5.26 -7.44 10.15
N SER A 517 5.45 -6.23 9.63
CA SER A 517 4.83 -5.77 8.38
C SER A 517 5.62 -4.65 7.72
N ILE A 518 5.42 -4.50 6.40
CA ILE A 518 5.92 -3.38 5.60
C ILE A 518 4.79 -2.82 4.74
N SER A 519 4.71 -1.51 4.62
CA SER A 519 3.81 -0.80 3.71
C SER A 519 4.56 0.34 3.01
N GLN A 520 4.11 0.70 1.81
CA GLN A 520 4.69 1.82 1.03
C GLN A 520 3.72 2.99 1.03
N PHE A 521 4.22 4.19 1.31
CA PHE A 521 3.42 5.41 1.17
C PHE A 521 3.20 5.72 -0.32
N LEU A 522 2.07 6.36 -0.62
CA LEU A 522 1.83 6.91 -1.95
C LEU A 522 2.83 8.05 -2.20
N PRO A 523 3.37 8.18 -3.43
CA PRO A 523 4.25 9.29 -3.77
C PRO A 523 3.51 10.62 -3.59
N SER A 524 4.16 11.57 -2.91
CA SER A 524 3.63 12.92 -2.75
C SER A 524 3.56 13.63 -4.11
N SER A 525 2.58 14.50 -4.32
CA SER A 525 2.47 15.34 -5.52
C SER A 525 3.75 16.12 -5.83
N ALA A 526 4.53 16.49 -4.80
CA ALA A 526 5.84 17.15 -4.95
C ALA A 526 6.93 16.23 -5.55
N SER A 527 6.80 14.91 -5.39
CA SER A 527 7.71 13.91 -5.96
C SER A 527 7.40 13.56 -7.42
N ASN A 528 6.23 13.96 -7.94
CA ASN A 528 5.82 13.74 -9.33
C ASN A 528 6.52 14.67 -10.35
N SER A 529 7.62 15.32 -9.97
CA SER A 529 8.43 16.07 -10.92
C SER A 529 8.97 15.14 -12.03
N LEU A 530 8.83 15.61 -13.27
CA LEU A 530 9.20 14.90 -14.50
C LEU A 530 10.68 14.44 -14.40
N GLY A 531 10.89 13.13 -14.20
CA GLY A 531 12.23 12.52 -14.07
C GLY A 531 12.45 11.62 -12.85
N GLN A 532 11.53 11.60 -11.87
CA GLN A 532 11.66 10.80 -10.63
C GLN A 532 11.04 9.39 -10.71
N MET A 533 10.85 8.81 -11.91
CA MET A 533 10.22 7.49 -12.11
C MET A 533 10.99 6.29 -11.50
N ASN A 534 12.14 6.53 -10.86
CA ASN A 534 12.99 5.51 -10.25
C ASN A 534 13.38 5.83 -8.79
N THR A 535 12.61 6.68 -8.09
CA THR A 535 12.86 6.95 -6.67
C THR A 535 12.24 5.89 -5.78
N THR A 536 12.95 5.50 -4.72
CA THR A 536 12.42 4.60 -3.69
C THR A 536 11.32 5.33 -2.93
N ARG A 537 10.13 4.73 -2.84
CA ARG A 537 9.02 5.29 -2.05
C ARG A 537 9.37 5.35 -0.56
N ASP A 538 8.69 6.24 0.14
CA ASP A 538 8.68 6.26 1.60
C ASP A 538 8.07 4.96 2.12
N LEU A 539 8.62 4.43 3.21
CA LEU A 539 8.25 3.13 3.78
C LEU A 539 7.76 3.26 5.22
N LEU A 540 6.74 2.50 5.55
CA LEU A 540 6.34 2.19 6.92
C LEU A 540 6.79 0.76 7.23
N LEU A 541 7.71 0.60 8.17
CA LEU A 541 8.14 -0.68 8.70
C LEU A 541 7.60 -0.84 10.11
N SER A 542 7.03 -1.99 10.42
CA SER A 542 6.64 -2.34 11.79
C SER A 542 7.51 -3.48 12.28
N ALA A 543 8.05 -3.30 13.46
CA ALA A 543 8.75 -4.32 14.22
C ALA A 543 7.79 -4.90 15.28
N GLU A 544 8.33 -5.43 16.37
CA GLU A 544 7.51 -5.94 17.47
C GLU A 544 7.10 -4.82 18.42
N HIS A 545 7.99 -3.91 18.82
CA HIS A 545 7.69 -2.83 19.79
C HIS A 545 8.04 -1.44 19.27
N ARG A 546 8.19 -1.31 17.96
CA ARG A 546 8.42 -0.03 17.29
C ARG A 546 7.84 -0.05 15.89
N PHE A 547 7.53 1.14 15.38
CA PHE A 547 7.40 1.32 13.94
C PHE A 547 8.36 2.41 13.46
N ILE A 548 8.79 2.26 12.23
CA ILE A 548 9.82 3.06 11.61
C ILE A 548 9.25 3.62 10.31
N ILE A 549 9.30 4.94 10.15
CA ILE A 549 8.96 5.62 8.91
C ILE A 549 10.27 6.04 8.25
N GLN A 550 10.55 5.49 7.08
CA GLN A 550 11.68 5.90 6.27
C GLN A 550 11.19 6.81 5.15
N GLN A 551 11.66 8.05 5.16
CA GLN A 551 11.29 9.07 4.18
C GLN A 551 12.48 9.51 3.35
N SER A 552 12.25 9.76 2.05
CA SER A 552 13.23 10.45 1.22
C SER A 552 13.19 11.94 1.53
N THR A 553 14.34 12.55 1.82
CA THR A 553 14.41 14.00 1.92
C THR A 553 14.29 14.58 0.52
N ALA A 554 13.24 15.36 0.28
CA ALA A 554 13.24 16.25 -0.88
C ALA A 554 14.39 17.24 -0.66
N THR A 555 15.29 17.36 -1.63
CA THR A 555 16.19 18.52 -1.66
C THR A 555 15.29 19.74 -1.69
N SER A 556 15.30 20.55 -0.62
CA SER A 556 14.55 21.80 -0.55
C SER A 556 14.72 22.54 -1.87
N ALA A 557 13.60 22.74 -2.56
CA ALA A 557 13.53 23.56 -3.76
C ALA A 557 13.80 25.05 -3.47
N GLY A 558 14.25 25.41 -2.26
CA GLY A 558 14.56 26.77 -1.83
C GLY A 558 15.99 27.26 -2.07
N LYS A 559 16.95 26.40 -2.45
CA LYS A 559 18.37 26.83 -2.64
C LYS A 559 19.02 26.47 -3.99
N GLN A 560 18.25 26.05 -4.98
CA GLN A 560 18.70 25.94 -6.39
C GLN A 560 17.68 26.52 -7.38
N GLY A 561 17.11 27.68 -7.04
CA GLY A 561 16.22 28.43 -7.92
C GLY A 561 16.98 29.28 -8.94
N VAL A 562 17.74 28.69 -9.86
CA VAL A 562 18.10 29.34 -11.16
C VAL A 562 18.39 28.29 -12.24
N GLY A 563 19.04 27.17 -11.92
CA GLY A 563 19.54 26.24 -12.95
C GLY A 563 18.52 25.24 -13.53
N ARG A 564 17.46 24.89 -12.80
CA ARG A 564 16.53 23.82 -13.21
C ARG A 564 15.24 24.29 -13.89
N GLN A 565 14.87 25.57 -13.77
CA GLN A 565 13.72 26.13 -14.47
C GLN A 565 13.98 26.41 -15.95
N LEU A 566 15.25 26.46 -16.39
CA LEU A 566 15.60 26.72 -17.80
C LEU A 566 15.20 25.58 -18.76
N PHE A 567 15.07 24.35 -18.29
CA PHE A 567 14.67 23.20 -19.12
C PHE A 567 13.21 22.80 -18.98
N ALA A 568 12.54 23.18 -17.89
CA ALA A 568 11.12 22.91 -17.70
C ALA A 568 10.22 23.92 -18.44
N SER A 569 10.68 25.16 -18.62
CA SER A 569 9.95 26.18 -19.38
C SER A 569 9.94 25.93 -20.89
N GLN A 570 10.90 25.19 -21.44
CA GLN A 570 10.90 24.80 -22.86
C GLN A 570 9.87 23.73 -23.21
N ALA A 571 9.54 22.81 -22.30
CA ALA A 571 8.63 21.70 -22.59
C ALA A 571 7.14 22.09 -22.55
N ASN A 572 6.77 23.10 -21.75
CA ASN A 572 5.37 23.55 -21.62
C ASN A 572 4.99 24.72 -22.55
N ALA A 573 5.95 25.27 -23.31
CA ALA A 573 5.68 26.34 -24.29
C ALA A 573 5.10 25.81 -25.62
N ALA A 574 5.08 24.49 -25.83
CA ALA A 574 4.66 23.88 -27.11
C ALA A 574 3.15 23.56 -27.21
N ALA A 575 2.33 23.87 -26.20
CA ALA A 575 0.94 23.43 -26.15
C ALA A 575 -0.05 24.49 -25.61
N ALA A 576 -0.11 25.68 -26.25
CA ALA A 576 -1.32 26.52 -26.27
C ALA A 576 -1.18 27.64 -27.32
N PRO A 577 -2.17 27.88 -28.19
CA PRO A 577 -2.22 29.11 -28.99
C PRO A 577 -2.59 30.29 -28.07
N VAL A 578 -1.58 31.01 -27.57
CA VAL A 578 -1.78 32.22 -26.76
C VAL A 578 -2.06 33.40 -27.69
N THR A 579 -3.17 34.11 -27.46
CA THR A 579 -3.66 35.21 -28.32
C THR A 579 -2.90 36.52 -28.09
N LYS A 580 -2.68 37.30 -29.16
CA LYS A 580 -1.99 38.61 -29.15
C LYS A 580 -2.58 39.61 -28.12
N GLU A 581 -3.88 39.53 -27.82
CA GLU A 581 -4.48 40.39 -26.79
C GLU A 581 -3.98 40.08 -25.37
N ARG A 582 -3.66 38.82 -25.07
CA ARG A 582 -3.18 38.42 -23.75
C ARG A 582 -1.79 38.99 -23.49
N ASP A 583 -0.91 38.90 -24.48
CA ASP A 583 0.46 39.42 -24.38
C ASP A 583 0.47 40.95 -24.28
N ARG A 584 -0.43 41.64 -24.99
CA ARG A 584 -0.63 43.10 -24.82
C ARG A 584 -1.12 43.48 -23.42
N LYS A 585 -2.01 42.67 -22.84
CA LYS A 585 -2.51 42.91 -21.48
C LYS A 585 -1.42 42.68 -20.43
N LEU A 586 -0.62 41.63 -20.59
CA LEU A 586 0.52 41.33 -19.70
C LEU A 586 1.66 42.35 -19.84
N LEU A 587 1.86 42.92 -21.03
CA LEU A 587 2.77 44.05 -21.21
C LEU A 587 2.30 45.28 -20.40
N GLY A 588 0.98 45.54 -20.41
CA GLY A 588 0.38 46.63 -19.64
C GLY A 588 0.48 46.47 -18.12
N THR A 589 0.55 45.23 -17.63
CA THR A 589 0.73 44.94 -16.19
C THR A 589 2.18 44.74 -15.77
N GLY A 590 3.12 44.69 -16.73
CA GLY A 590 4.54 44.44 -16.47
C GLY A 590 4.90 42.98 -16.23
N ASP A 591 3.94 42.06 -16.40
CA ASP A 591 4.09 40.61 -16.16
C ASP A 591 4.47 39.83 -17.42
N LEU A 592 4.92 40.51 -18.47
CA LEU A 592 5.29 39.86 -19.73
C LEU A 592 6.64 39.15 -19.61
N ASP A 593 6.66 37.86 -19.89
CA ASP A 593 7.89 37.06 -19.88
C ASP A 593 8.74 37.30 -21.15
N LEU A 594 10.03 36.95 -21.10
CA LEU A 594 10.95 37.13 -22.23
C LEU A 594 10.48 36.42 -23.50
N ASN A 595 9.80 35.27 -23.37
CA ASN A 595 9.22 34.54 -24.50
C ASN A 595 7.95 35.23 -25.05
N GLY A 596 7.18 35.93 -24.22
CA GLY A 596 6.09 36.80 -24.63
C GLY A 596 6.58 38.04 -25.37
N VAL A 597 7.70 38.63 -24.91
CA VAL A 597 8.37 39.75 -25.60
C VAL A 597 8.87 39.33 -26.99
N ASP A 598 9.53 38.16 -27.08
CA ASP A 598 10.04 37.64 -28.36
C ASP A 598 8.89 37.37 -29.35
N ARG A 599 7.79 36.77 -28.89
CA ARG A 599 6.57 36.59 -29.71
C ARG A 599 5.94 37.91 -30.15
N MET A 600 5.97 38.94 -29.31
CA MET A 600 5.49 40.28 -29.66
C MET A 600 6.41 40.93 -30.71
N LEU A 601 7.73 40.80 -30.57
CA LEU A 601 8.72 41.30 -31.52
C LEU A 601 8.59 40.59 -32.87
N ASP A 602 8.44 39.27 -32.87
CA ASP A 602 8.24 38.47 -34.09
C ASP A 602 6.91 38.83 -34.78
N SER A 603 5.88 39.20 -33.99
CA SER A 603 4.62 39.69 -34.53
C SER A 603 4.73 41.11 -35.12
N MET A 604 5.59 41.96 -34.56
CA MET A 604 5.86 43.30 -35.09
C MET A 604 6.77 43.24 -36.33
N ALA A 605 7.67 42.25 -36.40
CA ALA A 605 8.49 42.00 -37.57
C ALA A 605 7.68 41.44 -38.76
N ARG A 606 6.55 40.78 -38.50
CA ARG A 606 5.66 40.18 -39.53
C ARG A 606 4.46 41.04 -39.91
N ASP A 607 4.16 42.12 -39.18
CA ASP A 607 3.11 43.07 -39.57
C ASP A 607 3.65 44.01 -40.66
N ASP A 608 3.72 43.48 -41.88
CA ASP A 608 3.96 44.23 -43.11
C ASP A 608 2.68 44.99 -43.48
N ARG A 609 2.37 46.05 -42.74
CA ARG A 609 1.34 47.00 -43.16
C ARG A 609 1.96 47.99 -44.16
N PRO A 610 1.45 48.10 -45.38
CA PRO A 610 1.95 49.05 -46.36
C PRO A 610 1.82 50.46 -45.79
N ARG A 611 2.94 51.19 -45.74
CA ARG A 611 2.96 52.63 -45.44
C ARG A 611 2.10 53.33 -46.49
N LYS A 612 0.86 53.69 -46.12
CA LYS A 612 0.02 54.58 -46.91
C LYS A 612 0.56 56.00 -46.72
N VAL A 613 1.53 56.38 -47.55
CA VAL A 613 1.94 57.78 -47.72
C VAL A 613 0.79 58.53 -48.38
N GLY A 614 0.04 59.31 -47.59
CA GLY A 614 -0.82 60.35 -48.12
C GLY A 614 0.04 61.59 -48.34
N PHE A 615 0.44 61.84 -49.59
CA PHE A 615 0.82 63.19 -50.02
C PHE A 615 -0.46 63.97 -50.26
N ALA A 616 -0.55 65.14 -49.63
CA ALA A 616 -1.49 66.18 -50.04
C ALA A 616 -0.91 66.93 -51.24
N ALA A 617 -1.66 66.94 -52.34
CA ALA A 617 -1.78 68.04 -53.29
C ALA A 617 -3.16 67.92 -53.94
#